data_AF-A0A0F9CSK0-F1
#
_entry.id   AF-A0A0F9CSK0-F1
#
_cell.length_a   1.000
_cell.length_b   1.000
_cell.length_c   1.000
_cell.angle_alpha   90.00
_cell.angle_beta   90.00
_cell.angle_gamma   90.00
#
_symmetry.space_group_name_H-M   'P 1'
#
loop_
_entity.id
_entity.type
_entity.pdbx_description
1 polymer ?
#
loop_
_entity_poly.entity_id
_entity_poly.type
_entity_poly.pdbx_seq_one_letter_code
_entity_poly.pdbx_strand_id
1 'polypeptide(L)'
;MDVQRFIIRAFPSEKHARYNPWQAATVVMLIGENDKEKSQRIALFELSKRNWVPEKFIRRDTMIEDLVGEEGGDLWEAYQKAQKGKIFWLEDSEEIPFSTKDKPIFISAPRLTEEFIDRVVEGAGGHRLTKAEAAEYKKKNADYILDDFVIELKDLQQEGLAVSTRQKKIAELF
;
A
#
# COMPACT_ATOMS: atom_id res chain seq x y z
N MET A 1 31.57 22.39 -2.98
CA MET A 1 30.16 22.41 -3.40
C MET A 1 29.43 21.53 -2.44
N ASP A 2 28.48 22.09 -1.72
CA ASP A 2 27.79 21.37 -0.67
C ASP A 2 26.87 20.33 -1.28
N VAL A 3 26.70 19.20 -0.60
CA VAL A 3 25.78 18.14 -1.01
C VAL A 3 24.57 18.16 -0.08
N GLN A 4 23.40 18.41 -0.65
CA GLN A 4 22.14 18.36 0.04
C GLN A 4 21.54 16.95 -0.10
N ARG A 5 21.11 16.39 1.02
CA ARG A 5 20.37 15.12 1.08
C ARG A 5 18.90 15.39 1.26
N PHE A 6 18.11 14.68 0.45
CA PHE A 6 16.66 14.64 0.55
C PHE A 6 16.22 13.20 0.76
N ILE A 7 15.40 12.97 1.78
CA ILE A 7 14.67 11.72 1.97
C ILE A 7 13.20 12.07 1.88
N ILE A 8 12.51 11.54 0.86
CA ILE A 8 11.17 11.94 0.49
C ILE A 8 10.32 10.68 0.37
N ARG A 9 9.20 10.63 1.09
CA ARG A 9 8.18 9.64 0.80
C ARG A 9 7.33 10.13 -0.36
N ALA A 10 7.17 9.29 -1.37
CA ALA A 10 6.52 9.63 -2.61
C ALA A 10 5.68 8.46 -3.14
N PHE A 11 4.69 8.80 -3.96
CA PHE A 11 3.86 7.85 -4.68
C PHE A 11 4.12 7.94 -6.18
N PRO A 12 4.06 6.83 -6.93
CA PRO A 12 4.02 6.86 -8.37
C PRO A 12 2.81 7.68 -8.84
N SER A 13 3.00 8.51 -9.86
CA SER A 13 1.88 9.11 -10.58
C SER A 13 1.20 8.07 -11.48
N GLU A 14 0.02 8.41 -12.02
CA GLU A 14 -0.69 7.60 -13.02
C GLU A 14 0.20 7.21 -14.23
N LYS A 15 1.14 8.09 -14.59
CA LYS A 15 2.05 7.92 -15.72
C LYS A 15 3.28 7.08 -15.41
N HIS A 16 3.47 6.65 -14.15
CA HIS A 16 4.66 5.91 -13.76
C HIS A 16 4.69 4.54 -14.46
N ALA A 17 5.79 4.27 -15.17
CA ALA A 17 5.88 3.10 -16.06
C ALA A 17 5.86 1.77 -15.31
N ARG A 18 6.43 1.73 -14.09
CA ARG A 18 6.75 0.47 -13.39
C ARG A 18 5.83 0.13 -12.22
N TYR A 19 5.28 1.13 -11.55
CA TYR A 19 4.63 0.99 -10.25
C TYR A 19 3.24 1.64 -10.29
N ASN A 20 2.36 1.15 -9.42
CA ASN A 20 0.99 1.64 -9.30
C ASN A 20 0.90 2.83 -8.34
N PRO A 21 -0.08 3.73 -8.51
CA PRO A 21 -0.19 4.94 -7.69
C PRO A 21 -0.37 4.72 -6.19
N TRP A 22 -0.79 3.53 -5.77
CA TRP A 22 -0.97 3.16 -4.36
C TRP A 22 0.31 2.67 -3.68
N GLN A 23 1.40 2.45 -4.41
CA GLN A 23 2.65 1.90 -3.87
C GLN A 23 3.56 3.02 -3.36
N ALA A 24 3.62 3.23 -2.04
CA ALA A 24 4.52 4.22 -1.45
C ALA A 24 6.00 3.78 -1.55
N ALA A 25 6.89 4.73 -1.77
CA ALA A 25 8.33 4.51 -1.67
C ALA A 25 9.03 5.65 -0.94
N THR A 26 10.14 5.32 -0.28
CA THR A 26 11.13 6.27 0.17
C THR A 26 12.16 6.48 -0.94
N VAL A 27 12.26 7.74 -1.38
CA VAL A 27 13.25 8.19 -2.37
C VAL A 27 14.34 8.98 -1.65
N VAL A 28 15.59 8.55 -1.84
CA VAL A 28 16.78 9.24 -1.36
C VAL A 28 17.49 9.90 -2.53
N MET A 29 17.77 11.19 -2.41
CA MET A 29 18.53 11.95 -3.40
C MET A 29 19.69 12.69 -2.76
N LEU A 30 20.83 12.69 -3.44
CA LEU A 30 21.95 13.58 -3.14
C LEU A 30 22.15 14.54 -4.31
N ILE A 31 22.15 15.83 -4.01
CA ILE A 31 22.27 16.91 -4.99
C ILE A 31 23.40 17.81 -4.53
N GLY A 32 24.45 17.92 -5.35
CA GLY A 32 25.41 18.99 -5.16
C GLY A 32 24.76 20.31 -5.51
N GLU A 33 24.60 21.21 -4.55
CA GLU A 33 24.12 22.58 -4.71
C GLU A 33 24.29 23.31 -3.37
N ASN A 34 24.81 24.54 -3.43
CA ASN A 34 25.05 25.35 -2.23
C ASN A 34 23.75 26.03 -1.75
N ASP A 35 22.86 26.39 -2.69
CA ASP A 35 21.56 27.00 -2.38
C ASP A 35 20.52 25.91 -2.03
N LYS A 36 20.06 25.92 -0.78
CA LYS A 36 19.07 24.97 -0.25
C LYS A 36 17.74 25.01 -1.00
N GLU A 37 17.22 26.19 -1.32
CA GLU A 37 15.94 26.33 -2.03
C GLU A 37 16.07 25.91 -3.49
N LYS A 38 17.20 26.21 -4.13
CA LYS A 38 17.50 25.71 -5.46
C LYS A 38 17.62 24.19 -5.49
N SER A 39 18.32 23.60 -4.53
CA SER A 39 18.48 22.14 -4.41
C SER A 39 17.13 21.43 -4.21
N GLN A 40 16.22 22.00 -3.41
CA GLN A 40 14.88 21.45 -3.20
C GLN A 40 14.04 21.50 -4.48
N ARG A 41 14.12 22.60 -5.26
CA ARG A 41 13.45 22.69 -6.56
C ARG A 41 13.98 21.65 -7.55
N ILE A 42 15.29 21.40 -7.56
CA ILE A 42 15.89 20.34 -8.39
C ILE A 42 15.38 18.97 -7.95
N ALA A 43 15.31 18.68 -6.64
CA ALA A 43 14.80 17.43 -6.11
C ALA A 43 13.34 17.16 -6.54
N LEU A 44 12.47 18.15 -6.38
CA LEU A 44 11.07 18.06 -6.78
C LEU A 44 10.91 17.93 -8.30
N PHE A 45 11.74 18.62 -9.08
CA PHE A 45 11.74 18.52 -10.53
C PHE A 45 12.14 17.11 -10.99
N GLU A 46 13.21 16.53 -10.43
CA GLU A 46 13.64 15.17 -10.78
C GLU A 46 12.64 14.09 -10.36
N LEU A 47 11.97 14.25 -9.20
CA LEU A 47 10.82 13.42 -8.82
C LEU A 47 9.73 13.45 -9.90
N SER A 48 9.32 14.66 -10.30
CA SER A 48 8.24 14.85 -11.27
C SER A 48 8.58 14.26 -12.65
N LYS A 49 9.85 14.42 -13.07
CA LYS A 49 10.39 13.90 -14.33
C LYS A 49 10.40 12.37 -14.36
N ARG A 50 10.61 11.74 -13.19
CA ARG A 50 10.53 10.29 -13.01
C ARG A 50 9.11 9.80 -12.70
N ASN A 51 8.10 10.67 -12.84
CA ASN A 51 6.69 10.36 -12.61
C ASN A 51 6.37 10.00 -11.15
N TRP A 52 7.07 10.58 -10.18
CA TRP A 52 6.78 10.48 -8.75
C TRP A 52 6.12 11.76 -8.23
N VAL A 53 5.17 11.58 -7.32
CA VAL A 53 4.44 12.64 -6.61
C VAL A 53 4.90 12.63 -5.15
N PRO A 54 5.50 13.73 -4.65
CA PRO A 54 5.95 13.80 -3.26
C PRO A 54 4.75 13.86 -2.31
N GLU A 55 4.80 13.08 -1.23
CA GLU A 55 3.87 13.19 -0.11
C GLU A 55 4.48 14.05 1.00
N LYS A 56 5.68 13.67 1.48
CA LYS A 56 6.35 14.35 2.59
C LYS A 56 7.87 14.28 2.49
N PHE A 57 8.53 15.34 2.94
CA PHE A 57 9.96 15.32 3.21
C PHE A 57 10.20 14.71 4.59
N ILE A 58 10.80 13.52 4.63
CA ILE A 58 11.23 12.88 5.88
C ILE A 58 12.47 13.59 6.41
N ARG A 59 13.41 13.93 5.53
CA ARG A 59 14.66 14.59 5.91
C ARG A 59 15.17 15.54 4.83
N ARG A 60 15.75 16.66 5.28
CA ARG A 60 16.43 17.66 4.47
C ARG A 60 17.66 18.14 5.24
N ASP A 61 18.84 17.80 4.77
CA ASP A 61 20.07 18.18 5.45
C ASP A 61 21.26 18.35 4.51
N THR A 62 22.21 19.17 4.93
CA THR A 62 23.50 19.33 4.25
C THR A 62 24.46 18.29 4.80
N MET A 63 25.07 17.52 3.91
CA MET A 63 25.98 16.43 4.26
C MET A 63 27.35 16.99 4.65
N ILE A 64 27.94 16.44 5.72
CA ILE A 64 29.27 16.82 6.23
C ILE A 64 30.30 15.86 5.64
N GLU A 65 31.23 16.37 4.84
CA GLU A 65 32.18 15.56 4.07
C GLU A 65 32.95 14.56 4.94
N ASP A 66 33.51 15.00 6.05
CA ASP A 66 34.29 14.14 6.97
C ASP A 66 33.47 12.95 7.46
N LEU A 67 32.22 13.17 7.89
CA LEU A 67 31.33 12.10 8.35
C LEU A 67 30.95 11.12 7.25
N VAL A 68 30.79 11.61 6.02
CA VAL A 68 30.48 10.75 4.87
C VAL A 68 31.70 9.95 4.44
N GLY A 69 32.90 10.53 4.55
CA GLY A 69 34.16 9.86 4.30
C GLY A 69 34.45 8.75 5.32
N GLU A 70 34.12 8.98 6.59
CA GLU A 70 34.23 7.98 7.66
C GLU A 70 33.28 6.77 7.44
N GLU A 71 32.04 7.03 7.01
CA GLU A 71 31.08 5.96 6.67
C GLU A 71 31.54 5.14 5.45
N GLY A 72 32.08 5.81 4.43
CA GLY A 72 32.63 5.17 3.24
C GLY A 72 31.58 4.51 2.34
N GLY A 73 32.04 3.52 1.55
CA GLY A 73 31.21 2.67 0.70
C GLY A 73 30.37 3.41 -0.34
N ASP A 74 29.16 2.90 -0.60
CA ASP A 74 28.23 3.42 -1.60
C ASP A 74 27.82 4.87 -1.33
N LEU A 75 27.75 5.27 -0.05
CA LEU A 75 27.41 6.63 0.33
C LEU A 75 28.49 7.63 -0.07
N TRP A 76 29.76 7.27 0.15
CA TRP A 76 30.90 8.10 -0.27
C TRP A 76 30.96 8.26 -1.79
N GLU A 77 30.75 7.17 -2.53
CA GLU A 77 30.68 7.24 -4.00
C GLU A 77 29.54 8.13 -4.49
N ALA A 78 28.36 7.99 -3.87
CA ALA A 78 27.18 8.80 -4.19
C ALA A 78 27.44 10.28 -3.91
N TYR A 79 28.09 10.60 -2.80
CA TYR A 79 28.48 11.95 -2.41
C TYR A 79 29.46 12.57 -3.41
N GLN A 80 30.51 11.84 -3.82
CA GLN A 80 31.47 12.32 -4.82
C GLN A 80 30.82 12.54 -6.19
N LYS A 81 29.86 11.69 -6.58
CA LYS A 81 29.07 11.88 -7.82
C LYS A 81 28.22 13.16 -7.72
N ALA A 82 27.59 13.39 -6.57
CA ALA A 82 26.80 14.60 -6.28
C ALA A 82 27.64 15.88 -6.32
N GLN A 83 28.83 15.88 -5.71
CA GLN A 83 29.75 17.02 -5.77
C GLN A 83 30.16 17.37 -7.22
N LYS A 84 30.25 16.38 -8.11
CA LYS A 84 30.54 16.57 -9.55
C LYS A 84 29.32 16.99 -10.36
N GLY A 85 28.19 17.30 -9.71
CA GLY A 85 26.95 17.75 -10.35
C GLY A 85 26.04 16.63 -10.85
N LYS A 86 26.35 15.35 -10.55
CA LYS A 86 25.45 14.24 -10.89
C LYS A 86 24.47 13.97 -9.76
N ILE A 87 23.18 13.90 -10.06
CA ILE A 87 22.17 13.60 -9.04
C ILE A 87 22.22 12.11 -8.71
N PHE A 88 22.45 11.79 -7.44
CA PHE A 88 22.26 10.43 -6.95
C PHE A 88 20.78 10.19 -6.66
N TRP A 89 20.31 8.99 -6.99
CA TRP A 89 18.93 8.56 -6.77
C TRP A 89 18.90 7.12 -6.28
N LEU A 90 18.22 6.91 -5.18
CA LEU A 90 17.89 5.59 -4.64
C LEU A 90 16.40 5.55 -4.33
N GLU A 91 15.73 4.49 -4.73
CA GLU A 91 14.32 4.23 -4.43
C GLU A 91 14.21 2.94 -3.61
N ASP A 92 13.46 2.99 -2.51
CA ASP A 92 13.20 1.86 -1.63
C ASP A 92 11.71 1.80 -1.28
N SER A 93 11.06 0.63 -1.38
CA SER A 93 9.63 0.50 -1.09
C SER A 93 9.36 0.19 0.35
N GLU A 94 8.29 0.79 0.86
CA GLU A 94 7.94 0.66 2.28
C GLU A 94 7.25 -0.68 2.59
N GLU A 95 6.57 -1.37 1.66
CA GLU A 95 5.88 -2.64 1.97
C GLU A 95 5.73 -3.63 0.79
N ILE A 96 5.84 -4.95 1.13
CA ILE A 96 5.53 -6.17 0.33
C ILE A 96 6.40 -6.29 -0.94
N PRO A 97 6.78 -7.49 -1.47
CA PRO A 97 7.66 -7.52 -2.63
C PRO A 97 6.98 -6.73 -3.75
N PHE A 98 7.75 -5.94 -4.48
CA PHE A 98 7.18 -5.07 -5.50
C PHE A 98 6.48 -5.92 -6.55
N SER A 99 5.15 -5.84 -6.55
CA SER A 99 4.44 -6.05 -7.80
C SER A 99 4.77 -4.88 -8.70
N THR A 100 5.52 -5.11 -9.75
CA THR A 100 5.56 -4.15 -10.85
C THR A 100 4.29 -4.32 -11.67
N LYS A 101 3.91 -3.32 -12.48
CA LYS A 101 2.74 -3.43 -13.36
C LYS A 101 2.79 -4.68 -14.26
N ASP A 102 3.99 -5.09 -14.65
CA ASP A 102 4.27 -6.30 -15.46
C ASP A 102 4.34 -7.60 -14.64
N LYS A 103 4.50 -7.52 -13.31
CA LYS A 103 4.53 -8.68 -12.41
C LYS A 103 3.62 -8.43 -11.21
N PRO A 104 2.29 -8.46 -11.38
CA PRO A 104 1.37 -8.38 -10.27
C PRO A 104 1.72 -9.48 -9.27
N ILE A 105 2.02 -9.11 -8.03
CA ILE A 105 2.03 -10.09 -6.95
C ILE A 105 0.57 -10.37 -6.69
N PHE A 106 0.17 -11.58 -7.07
CA PHE A 106 -1.06 -12.16 -6.60
C PHE A 106 -0.90 -12.40 -5.10
N ILE A 107 -1.11 -11.35 -4.31
CA ILE A 107 -1.65 -11.54 -2.98
C ILE A 107 -3.08 -11.98 -3.27
N SER A 108 -3.26 -13.29 -3.41
CA SER A 108 -4.59 -13.87 -3.32
C SER A 108 -5.02 -13.62 -1.88
N ALA A 109 -5.59 -12.44 -1.63
CA ALA A 109 -6.36 -12.22 -0.43
C ALA A 109 -7.31 -13.43 -0.36
N PRO A 110 -7.29 -14.20 0.74
CA PRO A 110 -8.09 -15.41 0.83
C PRO A 110 -9.53 -15.01 0.50
N ARG A 111 -10.16 -15.75 -0.43
CA ARG A 111 -11.58 -15.52 -0.72
C ARG A 111 -12.31 -15.65 0.61
N LEU A 112 -13.01 -14.59 1.00
CA LEU A 112 -13.85 -14.56 2.19
C LEU A 112 -15.10 -15.38 1.88
N THR A 113 -14.97 -16.70 1.90
CA THR A 113 -16.10 -17.63 1.74
C THR A 113 -16.74 -17.89 3.10
N GLU A 114 -17.94 -18.47 3.12
CA GLU A 114 -18.56 -18.89 4.38
C GLU A 114 -17.65 -19.85 5.16
N GLU A 115 -16.93 -20.76 4.47
CA GLU A 115 -15.99 -21.68 5.13
C GLU A 115 -14.75 -20.98 5.70
N PHE A 116 -14.39 -19.81 5.19
CA PHE A 116 -13.37 -18.98 5.81
C PHE A 116 -13.89 -18.38 7.12
N ILE A 117 -15.11 -17.84 7.10
CA ILE A 117 -15.74 -17.25 8.29
C ILE A 117 -16.03 -18.30 9.35
N ASP A 118 -16.51 -19.49 8.95
CA ASP A 118 -16.72 -20.65 9.84
C ASP A 118 -15.46 -20.92 10.68
N ARG A 119 -14.29 -21.03 10.03
CA ARG A 119 -13.01 -21.27 10.71
C ARG A 119 -12.57 -20.14 11.64
N VAL A 120 -12.85 -18.89 11.27
CA VAL A 120 -12.53 -17.72 12.12
C VAL A 120 -13.38 -17.75 13.38
N VAL A 121 -14.68 -18.01 13.25
CA VAL A 121 -15.61 -18.08 14.37
C VAL A 121 -15.26 -19.27 15.29
N GLU A 122 -15.01 -20.45 14.72
CA GLU A 122 -14.56 -21.63 15.48
C GLU A 122 -13.25 -21.37 16.22
N GLY A 123 -12.28 -20.73 15.56
CA GLY A 123 -11.00 -20.35 16.18
C GLY A 123 -11.14 -19.34 17.32
N ALA A 124 -12.21 -18.54 17.31
CA ALA A 124 -12.56 -17.63 18.39
C ALA A 124 -13.36 -18.30 19.52
N GLY A 125 -13.68 -19.59 19.40
CA GLY A 125 -14.50 -20.34 20.37
C GLY A 125 -16.01 -20.27 20.13
N GLY A 126 -16.45 -19.67 19.02
CA GLY A 126 -17.84 -19.64 18.60
C GLY A 126 -18.20 -20.80 17.67
N HIS A 127 -19.44 -20.84 17.21
CA HIS A 127 -19.92 -21.86 16.27
C HIS A 127 -21.02 -21.36 15.36
N ARG A 128 -21.24 -22.10 14.27
CA ARG A 128 -22.36 -21.86 13.36
C ARG A 128 -23.67 -22.32 14.00
N LEU A 129 -24.70 -21.48 13.89
CA LEU A 129 -26.00 -21.73 14.49
C LEU A 129 -26.60 -23.04 13.96
N THR A 130 -26.90 -23.98 14.86
CA THR A 130 -27.49 -25.27 14.51
C THR A 130 -29.00 -25.16 14.32
N LYS A 131 -29.61 -26.17 13.66
CA LYS A 131 -31.06 -26.24 13.49
C LYS A 131 -31.82 -26.36 14.81
N ALA A 132 -31.22 -26.97 15.83
CA ALA A 132 -31.83 -27.11 17.16
C ALA A 132 -31.90 -25.76 17.87
N GLU A 133 -30.81 -24.99 17.84
CA GLU A 133 -30.75 -23.63 18.41
C GLU A 133 -31.64 -22.66 17.63
N ALA A 134 -31.70 -22.81 16.30
CA ALA A 134 -32.60 -22.02 15.46
C ALA A 134 -34.08 -22.38 15.66
N ALA A 135 -34.41 -23.60 16.12
CA ALA A 135 -35.80 -24.05 16.30
C ALA A 135 -36.52 -23.34 17.46
N GLU A 136 -35.78 -22.75 18.41
CA GLU A 136 -36.35 -21.89 19.45
C GLU A 136 -36.87 -20.56 18.88
N TYR A 137 -36.47 -20.20 17.65
CA TYR A 137 -36.86 -18.97 16.98
C TYR A 137 -37.74 -19.28 15.77
N LYS A 138 -38.95 -18.70 15.71
CA LYS A 138 -39.88 -18.84 14.57
C LYS A 138 -39.29 -18.41 13.22
N LYS A 139 -38.14 -17.72 13.22
CA LYS A 139 -37.41 -17.26 12.04
C LYS A 139 -35.91 -17.19 12.36
N LYS A 140 -35.07 -17.85 11.55
CA LYS A 140 -33.60 -17.75 11.62
C LYS A 140 -33.18 -16.29 11.35
N ASN A 141 -32.40 -15.70 12.25
CA ASN A 141 -32.01 -14.29 12.22
C ASN A 141 -30.50 -14.07 12.41
N ALA A 142 -29.72 -15.16 12.43
CA ALA A 142 -28.30 -15.16 12.65
C ALA A 142 -27.64 -16.40 12.02
N ASP A 143 -26.34 -16.32 11.77
CA ASP A 143 -25.53 -17.40 11.24
C ASP A 143 -24.59 -18.01 12.28
N TYR A 144 -24.11 -17.22 13.24
CA TYR A 144 -23.13 -17.66 14.24
C TYR A 144 -23.43 -17.16 15.65
N ILE A 145 -22.94 -17.91 16.64
CA ILE A 145 -22.89 -17.55 18.06
C ILE A 145 -21.42 -17.48 18.47
N LEU A 146 -21.05 -16.44 19.21
CA LEU A 146 -19.73 -16.29 19.82
C LEU A 146 -19.92 -15.66 21.21
N ASP A 147 -19.76 -16.46 22.27
CA ASP A 147 -20.12 -16.09 23.64
C ASP A 147 -21.55 -15.49 23.71
N ASP A 148 -21.68 -14.26 24.18
CA ASP A 148 -22.95 -13.52 24.28
C ASP A 148 -23.33 -12.76 23.00
N PHE A 149 -22.56 -12.94 21.91
CA PHE A 149 -22.78 -12.27 20.63
C PHE A 149 -23.44 -13.19 19.61
N VAL A 150 -24.32 -12.58 18.81
CA VAL A 150 -25.01 -13.20 17.69
C VAL A 150 -24.61 -12.47 16.41
N ILE A 151 -24.13 -13.22 15.41
CA ILE A 151 -23.52 -12.66 14.20
C ILE A 151 -24.28 -13.14 12.96
N GLU A 152 -24.65 -12.21 12.09
CA GLU A 152 -25.22 -12.46 10.76
C GLU A 152 -24.15 -12.18 9.70
N LEU A 153 -23.90 -13.12 8.79
CA LEU A 153 -22.92 -12.92 7.73
C LEU A 153 -23.60 -12.33 6.49
N LYS A 154 -23.14 -11.15 6.07
CA LYS A 154 -23.56 -10.52 4.81
C LYS A 154 -22.38 -10.45 3.86
N ASP A 155 -22.43 -11.26 2.81
CA ASP A 155 -21.52 -11.09 1.68
C ASP A 155 -22.01 -9.93 0.79
N LEU A 156 -21.22 -8.86 0.73
CA LEU A 156 -21.48 -7.67 -0.09
C LEU A 156 -20.94 -7.82 -1.52
N GLN A 157 -20.18 -8.88 -1.83
CA GLN A 157 -19.58 -9.08 -3.15
C GLN A 157 -20.59 -9.56 -4.20
N GLN A 158 -21.71 -10.16 -3.77
CA GLN A 158 -22.85 -10.38 -4.66
C GLN A 158 -23.79 -9.17 -4.61
N GLU A 159 -23.61 -8.22 -5.51
CA GLU A 159 -24.66 -7.25 -5.83
C GLU A 159 -25.96 -8.02 -6.13
N GLY A 160 -26.95 -7.90 -5.25
CA GLY A 160 -28.18 -8.71 -5.32
C GLY A 160 -28.97 -8.58 -6.63
N LEU A 161 -28.69 -7.55 -7.42
CA LEU A 161 -29.25 -7.32 -8.75
C LEU A 161 -28.53 -8.11 -9.86
N ALA A 162 -27.30 -8.56 -9.64
CA ALA A 162 -26.53 -9.36 -10.61
C ALA A 162 -26.83 -10.86 -10.52
N VAL A 163 -27.51 -11.30 -9.45
CA VAL A 163 -27.89 -12.69 -9.25
C VAL A 163 -29.06 -13.04 -10.17
N SER A 164 -28.82 -13.92 -11.13
CA SER A 164 -29.77 -14.30 -12.20
C SER A 164 -31.12 -14.82 -11.68
N THR A 165 -31.15 -15.49 -10.51
CA THR A 165 -32.39 -15.94 -9.87
C THR A 165 -33.22 -14.80 -9.27
N ARG A 166 -32.59 -13.71 -8.81
CA ARG A 166 -33.30 -12.51 -8.33
C ARG A 166 -33.79 -11.64 -9.48
N GLN A 167 -33.00 -11.52 -10.56
CA GLN A 167 -33.44 -10.86 -11.79
C GLN A 167 -34.71 -11.49 -12.36
N LYS A 168 -34.77 -12.84 -12.40
CA LYS A 168 -35.98 -13.57 -12.82
C LYS A 168 -37.19 -13.23 -11.94
N LYS A 169 -37.03 -13.21 -10.62
CA LYS A 169 -38.12 -12.84 -9.70
C LYS A 169 -38.58 -11.39 -9.85
N ILE A 170 -37.68 -10.46 -10.15
CA ILE A 170 -38.03 -9.06 -10.40
C ILE A 170 -38.75 -8.94 -11.74
N ALA A 171 -38.31 -9.67 -12.76
CA ALA A 171 -38.96 -9.71 -14.07
C ALA A 171 -40.37 -10.34 -14.01
N GLU A 172 -40.69 -11.13 -12.98
CA GLU A 172 -42.06 -11.65 -12.76
C GLU A 172 -43.00 -10.62 -12.10
N LEU A 173 -42.48 -9.50 -11.59
CA LEU A 173 -43.25 -8.45 -10.91
C LEU A 173 -43.64 -7.27 -11.83
N PHE A 174 -43.12 -7.23 -13.06
CA PHE A 174 -43.35 -6.18 -14.07
C PHE A 174 -43.64 -6.82 -15.44
#